data_AF-A0A7C1YS11-F1
#
_entry.id   AF-A0A7C1YS11-F1
#
_cell.length_a   1.000
_cell.length_b   1.000
_cell.length_c   1.000
_cell.angle_alpha   90.00
_cell.angle_beta   90.00
_cell.angle_gamma   90.00
#
_symmetry.space_group_name_H-M   'P 1'
#
loop_
_entity.id
_entity.type
_entity.pdbx_description
1 polymer ?
#
loop_
_entity_poly.entity_id
_entity_poly.type
_entity_poly.pdbx_seq_one_letter_code
_entity_poly.pdbx_strand_id
1 'polypeptide(L)'
;MQGHYWEKATDYEAQVSKGFMALRPGNFSIPSIENIRYFRDPVEDRQKIRGMLFNGFKHCLYPTQRFHSDSERRFAILLEDEQDHLKWFKPAEGHFRIHYSHRQSEYEPDFVLETASAKYLCEPKAANAMQDDDVQAKARAAFEWCKHATEHEQQHGGKPWTYLLIPHDAIKPTMTLQGLAAAFTWKP
;
A
#
# COMPACT_ATOMS: atom_id res chain seq x y z
N MET A 1 -24.85 -17.41 19.80
CA MET A 1 -24.48 -18.32 18.69
C MET A 1 -24.26 -17.48 17.44
N GLN A 2 -23.15 -16.75 17.43
CA GLN A 2 -22.59 -15.90 16.36
C GLN A 2 -21.08 -15.85 16.67
N GLY A 3 -20.14 -15.74 15.75
CA GLY A 3 -20.25 -15.61 14.31
C GLY A 3 -18.91 -16.03 13.71
N HIS A 4 -18.98 -17.02 12.85
CA HIS A 4 -17.86 -17.54 12.08
C HIS A 4 -18.43 -17.99 10.73
N TYR A 5 -18.96 -17.02 9.99
CA TYR A 5 -19.35 -17.21 8.60
C TYR A 5 -18.20 -16.69 7.73
N TRP A 6 -17.55 -17.61 7.04
CA TRP A 6 -16.46 -17.32 6.12
C TRP A 6 -16.87 -17.83 4.74
N GLU A 7 -16.75 -16.96 3.75
CA GLU A 7 -17.08 -17.24 2.36
C GLU A 7 -15.83 -17.00 1.53
N LYS A 8 -15.40 -18.01 0.78
CA LYS A 8 -14.28 -17.90 -0.17
C LYS A 8 -14.87 -17.40 -1.48
N ALA A 9 -14.35 -16.29 -2.02
CA ALA A 9 -14.70 -15.85 -3.37
C ALA A 9 -14.37 -16.98 -4.37
N THR A 10 -15.37 -17.40 -5.15
CA THR A 10 -15.24 -18.54 -6.07
C THR A 10 -14.49 -18.17 -7.35
N ASP A 11 -14.55 -16.90 -7.78
CA ASP A 11 -13.83 -16.38 -8.96
C ASP A 11 -13.71 -14.83 -8.91
N TYR A 12 -12.68 -14.25 -9.56
CA TYR A 12 -12.50 -12.80 -9.70
C TYR A 12 -12.62 -12.40 -11.18
N GLU A 13 -13.50 -11.45 -11.49
CA GLU A 13 -13.65 -10.90 -12.84
C GLU A 13 -12.90 -9.57 -12.97
N ALA A 14 -11.99 -9.47 -13.95
CA ALA A 14 -11.24 -8.25 -14.22
C ALA A 14 -11.93 -7.41 -15.32
N GLN A 15 -12.20 -6.13 -15.03
CA GLN A 15 -12.72 -5.17 -15.99
C GLN A 15 -11.68 -4.09 -16.30
N VAL A 16 -11.25 -4.01 -17.56
CA VAL A 16 -10.41 -2.90 -18.04
C VAL A 16 -11.29 -1.80 -18.60
N SER A 17 -11.27 -0.62 -17.98
CA SER A 17 -12.00 0.55 -18.46
C SER A 17 -11.04 1.59 -19.07
N LYS A 18 -11.42 2.21 -20.20
CA LYS A 18 -10.63 3.28 -20.85
C LYS A 18 -10.85 4.63 -20.16
N GLY A 19 -10.62 4.69 -18.85
CA GLY A 19 -10.67 5.92 -18.06
C GLY A 19 -9.28 6.31 -17.60
N PHE A 20 -8.95 7.60 -17.65
CA PHE A 20 -7.85 8.14 -16.88
C PHE A 20 -8.40 8.72 -15.58
N MET A 21 -7.76 8.42 -14.46
CA MET A 21 -8.08 9.03 -13.18
C MET A 21 -6.91 9.91 -12.76
N ALA A 22 -7.18 11.20 -12.57
CA ALA A 22 -6.19 12.08 -11.98
C ALA A 22 -5.98 11.65 -10.52
N LEU A 23 -4.73 11.31 -10.17
CA LEU A 23 -4.33 11.04 -8.79
C LEU A 23 -4.61 12.30 -7.95
N ARG A 24 -5.60 12.22 -7.06
CA ARG A 24 -5.93 13.32 -6.15
C ARG A 24 -5.23 13.08 -4.81
N PRO A 25 -4.61 14.11 -4.20
CA PRO A 25 -4.15 13.98 -2.83
C PRO A 25 -5.36 13.65 -1.94
N GLY A 26 -5.15 12.83 -0.91
CA GLY A 26 -6.22 12.51 0.04
C GLY A 26 -6.82 13.78 0.64
N ASN A 27 -8.15 13.79 0.81
CA ASN A 27 -8.87 14.90 1.42
C ASN A 27 -8.51 15.01 2.90
N PHE A 28 -7.48 15.79 3.23
CA PHE A 28 -7.12 16.11 4.59
C PHE A 28 -7.23 17.60 4.82
N SER A 29 -7.99 18.01 5.84
CA SER A 29 -7.89 19.38 6.36
C SER A 29 -6.43 19.58 6.78
N ILE A 30 -5.73 20.49 6.11
CA ILE A 30 -4.38 20.91 6.46
C ILE A 30 -4.55 21.78 7.72
N PRO A 31 -4.25 21.30 8.94
CA PRO A 31 -4.05 22.22 10.05
C PRO A 31 -2.96 23.23 9.66
N SER A 32 -2.95 24.42 10.26
CA SER A 32 -1.98 25.49 9.96
C SER A 32 -0.58 24.95 9.61
N ILE A 33 0.08 25.54 8.62
CA ILE A 33 1.41 25.14 8.08
C ILE A 33 2.43 24.83 9.20
N GLU A 34 2.27 25.46 10.37
CA GLU A 34 3.02 25.26 11.61
C GLU A 34 2.97 23.83 12.21
N ASN A 35 2.06 22.95 11.77
CA ASN A 35 1.91 21.59 12.31
C ASN A 35 2.43 20.47 11.39
N ILE A 36 3.05 20.82 10.26
CA ILE A 36 3.63 19.85 9.33
C ILE A 36 5.03 19.45 9.82
N ARG A 37 5.25 18.15 9.98
CA ARG A 37 6.51 17.57 10.49
C ARG A 37 7.36 17.04 9.35
N TYR A 38 8.68 17.05 9.50
CA TYR A 38 9.53 16.34 8.55
C TYR A 38 9.39 14.82 8.78
N PHE A 39 9.27 14.04 7.71
CA PHE A 39 8.94 12.61 7.81
C PHE A 39 9.96 11.78 8.62
N ARG A 40 11.21 12.23 8.71
CA ARG A 40 12.28 11.60 9.51
C ARG A 40 12.33 12.07 10.96
N ASP A 41 11.57 13.10 11.33
CA ASP A 41 11.56 13.57 12.70
C ASP A 41 11.14 12.43 13.66
N PRO A 42 11.76 12.32 14.83
CA PRO A 42 11.32 11.37 15.85
C PRO A 42 9.85 11.60 16.22
N VAL A 43 9.09 10.51 16.33
CA VAL A 43 7.72 10.52 16.84
C VAL A 43 7.74 9.92 18.24
N GLU A 44 7.70 10.78 19.26
CA GLU A 44 7.72 10.37 20.68
C GLU A 44 6.47 9.55 21.04
N ASP A 45 5.29 10.05 20.67
CA ASP A 45 4.01 9.38 20.90
C ASP A 45 3.47 8.78 19.60
N ARG A 46 3.81 7.50 19.38
CA ARG A 46 3.39 6.73 18.21
C ARG A 46 1.87 6.56 18.10
N GLN A 47 1.11 6.69 19.19
CA GLN A 47 -0.35 6.56 19.16
C GLN A 47 -1.01 7.77 18.47
N LYS A 48 -0.36 8.94 18.52
CA LYS A 48 -0.86 10.18 17.91
C LYS A 48 -0.57 10.29 16.41
N ILE A 49 0.15 9.33 15.81
CA ILE A 49 0.63 9.44 14.43
C ILE A 49 -0.49 9.65 13.40
N ARG A 50 -1.68 9.09 13.64
CA ARG A 50 -2.86 9.25 12.77
C ARG A 50 -3.31 10.70 12.58
N GLY A 51 -3.01 11.56 13.56
CA GLY A 51 -3.31 12.99 13.52
C GLY A 51 -2.18 13.85 12.95
N MET A 52 -1.02 13.28 12.65
CA MET A 52 0.16 14.02 12.19
C MET A 52 0.21 14.09 10.67
N LEU A 53 0.67 15.23 10.15
CA LEU A 53 0.92 15.44 8.73
C LEU A 53 2.44 15.58 8.52
N PHE A 54 2.98 14.81 7.58
CA PHE A 54 4.41 14.77 7.29
C PHE A 54 4.71 15.32 5.90
N ASN A 55 5.88 15.95 5.72
CA ASN A 55 6.39 16.43 4.44
C ASN A 55 7.86 16.03 4.23
N GLY A 56 8.46 16.55 3.15
CA GLY A 56 9.90 16.41 2.86
C GLY A 56 10.24 15.20 2.00
N PHE A 57 9.24 14.56 1.40
CA PHE A 57 9.39 13.44 0.50
C PHE A 57 9.96 13.88 -0.86
N LYS A 58 10.95 13.13 -1.35
CA LYS A 58 11.54 13.25 -2.69
C LYS A 58 10.84 12.32 -3.69
N HIS A 59 10.51 11.10 -3.25
CA HIS A 59 9.97 10.05 -4.14
C HIS A 59 8.45 9.92 -4.08
N CYS A 60 7.81 10.45 -3.03
CA CYS A 60 6.35 10.48 -2.94
C CYS A 60 5.74 11.40 -4.01
N LEU A 61 4.66 10.94 -4.67
CA LEU A 61 3.93 11.75 -5.65
C LEU A 61 3.14 12.92 -5.03
N TYR A 62 3.02 12.95 -3.70
CA TYR A 62 2.32 14.01 -2.98
C TYR A 62 3.27 14.71 -2.00
N PRO A 63 3.14 16.04 -1.83
CA PRO A 63 4.03 16.83 -0.98
C PRO A 63 3.89 16.51 0.51
N THR A 64 2.73 15.96 0.92
CA THR A 64 2.42 15.65 2.31
C THR A 64 1.67 14.34 2.46
N GLN A 65 1.88 13.63 3.58
CA GLN A 65 1.23 12.35 3.89
C GLN A 65 0.81 12.22 5.35
N ARG A 66 -0.27 11.46 5.57
CA ARG A 66 -0.65 10.91 6.89
C ARG A 66 -0.43 9.40 6.90
N PHE A 67 -0.12 8.86 8.07
CA PHE A 67 0.11 7.43 8.26
C PHE A 67 -0.83 6.88 9.31
N HIS A 68 -1.35 5.66 9.13
CA HIS A 68 -2.22 5.05 10.14
C HIS A 68 -1.42 4.45 11.30
N SER A 69 -0.12 4.23 11.10
CA SER A 69 0.82 3.64 12.06
C SER A 69 2.26 4.15 11.85
N ASP A 70 3.09 4.04 12.90
CA ASP A 70 4.53 4.35 12.79
C ASP A 70 5.27 3.39 11.86
N SER A 71 4.79 2.15 11.74
CA SER A 71 5.31 1.16 10.80
C SER A 71 5.17 1.61 9.33
N GLU A 72 4.04 2.21 8.96
CA GLU A 72 3.85 2.82 7.64
C GLU A 72 4.79 4.01 7.43
N ARG A 73 4.96 4.89 8.44
CA ARG A 73 5.91 6.00 8.34
C ARG A 73 7.33 5.50 8.14
N ARG A 74 7.74 4.47 8.90
CA ARG A 74 9.06 3.83 8.76
C ARG A 74 9.23 3.15 7.40
N PHE A 75 8.16 2.59 6.84
CA PHE A 75 8.18 2.09 5.47
C PHE A 75 8.40 3.23 4.47
N ALA A 76 7.67 4.34 4.60
CA ALA A 76 7.91 5.53 3.77
C ALA A 76 9.34 6.04 3.88
N ILE A 77 9.95 6.03 5.07
CA ILE A 77 11.37 6.37 5.24
C ILE A 77 12.27 5.44 4.42
N LEU A 78 12.04 4.12 4.50
CA LEU A 78 12.78 3.13 3.70
C LEU A 78 12.64 3.41 2.20
N LEU A 79 11.42 3.73 1.73
CA LEU A 79 11.19 4.06 0.32
C LEU A 79 11.93 5.32 -0.11
N GLU A 80 12.01 6.33 0.75
CA GLU A 80 12.77 7.57 0.50
C GLU A 80 14.29 7.40 0.53
N ASP A 81 14.78 6.30 1.13
CA ASP A 81 16.19 5.90 1.11
C ASP A 81 16.57 5.03 -0.12
N GLU A 82 15.58 4.62 -0.92
CA GLU A 82 15.80 3.88 -2.17
C GLU A 82 16.30 4.81 -3.31
N GLN A 83 16.71 4.17 -4.41
CA GLN A 83 17.27 4.84 -5.59
C GLN A 83 16.26 5.79 -6.28
N ASP A 84 16.80 6.78 -6.99
CA ASP A 84 16.06 7.93 -7.56
C ASP A 84 14.94 7.62 -8.58
N HIS A 85 14.84 6.38 -9.07
CA HIS A 85 13.79 5.99 -10.00
C HIS A 85 12.51 5.48 -9.31
N LEU A 86 12.52 5.38 -7.97
CA LEU A 86 11.35 4.96 -7.21
C LEU A 86 10.34 6.10 -7.12
N LYS A 87 9.07 5.79 -7.36
CA LYS A 87 7.93 6.66 -7.07
C LYS A 87 6.97 5.90 -6.17
N TRP A 88 6.34 6.59 -5.23
CA TRP A 88 5.31 5.97 -4.41
C TRP A 88 4.20 6.94 -4.02
N PHE A 89 3.05 6.39 -3.65
CA PHE A 89 1.98 7.15 -3.02
C PHE A 89 1.08 6.24 -2.19
N LYS A 90 0.35 6.83 -1.22
CA LYS A 90 -0.80 6.17 -0.61
C LYS A 90 -2.03 6.46 -1.48
N PRO A 91 -2.75 5.47 -2.01
CA PRO A 91 -3.96 5.71 -2.78
C PRO A 91 -5.05 6.35 -1.92
N ALA A 92 -5.89 7.17 -2.56
CA ALA A 92 -7.11 7.68 -1.95
C ALA A 92 -8.24 6.67 -2.23
N GLU A 93 -9.30 6.75 -1.43
CA GLU A 93 -10.49 5.92 -1.62
C GLU A 93 -11.04 6.01 -3.06
N GLY A 94 -11.27 4.84 -3.66
CA GLY A 94 -11.76 4.70 -5.03
C GLY A 94 -10.65 4.77 -6.08
N HIS A 95 -9.37 4.91 -5.69
CA HIS A 95 -8.25 4.83 -6.64
C HIS A 95 -8.08 3.41 -7.18
N PHE A 96 -8.36 2.39 -6.35
CA PHE A 96 -8.36 1.00 -6.76
C PHE A 96 -9.75 0.40 -6.51
N ARG A 97 -10.22 -0.39 -7.46
CA ARG A 97 -11.48 -1.15 -7.33
C ARG A 97 -11.15 -2.61 -7.12
N ILE A 98 -10.58 -2.92 -5.94
CA ILE A 98 -10.27 -4.30 -5.55
C ILE A 98 -11.36 -4.75 -4.59
N HIS A 99 -12.28 -5.59 -5.05
CA HIS A 99 -13.31 -6.18 -4.19
C HIS A 99 -12.82 -7.51 -3.65
N TYR A 100 -12.91 -7.71 -2.34
CA TYR A 100 -12.44 -8.95 -1.69
C TYR A 100 -13.55 -9.77 -1.03
N SER A 101 -14.77 -9.23 -0.98
CA SER A 101 -15.95 -9.91 -0.45
C SER A 101 -17.17 -9.67 -1.34
N HIS A 102 -18.13 -10.60 -1.34
CA HIS A 102 -19.41 -10.45 -2.05
C HIS A 102 -20.29 -9.31 -1.51
N ARG A 103 -19.97 -8.75 -0.33
CA ARG A 103 -20.67 -7.60 0.27
C ARG A 103 -20.14 -6.25 -0.21
N GLN A 104 -19.49 -6.22 -1.38
CA GLN A 104 -18.89 -5.02 -1.97
C GLN A 104 -17.81 -4.38 -1.08
N SER A 105 -17.14 -5.14 -0.21
CA SER A 105 -16.03 -4.59 0.56
C SER A 105 -14.87 -4.28 -0.39
N GLU A 106 -14.50 -3.01 -0.44
CA GLU A 106 -13.37 -2.51 -1.21
C GLU A 106 -12.09 -2.60 -0.37
N TYR A 107 -11.02 -3.05 -1.02
CA TYR A 107 -9.67 -3.05 -0.49
C TYR A 107 -8.88 -1.94 -1.18
N GLU A 108 -8.33 -1.05 -0.37
CA GLU A 108 -7.35 -0.05 -0.81
C GLU A 108 -5.99 -0.42 -0.20
N PRO A 109 -4.95 -0.62 -1.02
CA PRO A 109 -3.63 -0.94 -0.53
C PRO A 109 -2.99 0.27 0.16
N ASP A 110 -2.21 0.02 1.21
CA ASP A 110 -1.60 1.12 1.95
C ASP A 110 -0.59 1.94 1.14
N PHE A 111 0.15 1.30 0.22
CA PHE A 111 1.13 1.93 -0.66
C PHE A 111 1.08 1.35 -2.07
N VAL A 112 1.26 2.24 -3.04
CA VAL A 112 1.49 1.92 -4.45
C VAL A 112 2.85 2.45 -4.83
N LEU A 113 3.67 1.61 -5.46
CA LEU A 113 5.03 1.95 -5.84
C LEU A 113 5.29 1.63 -7.30
N GLU A 114 6.15 2.41 -7.92
CA GLU A 114 6.72 2.13 -9.23
C GLU A 114 8.24 2.26 -9.16
N THR A 115 8.94 1.25 -9.66
CA THR A 115 10.39 1.22 -9.83
C THR A 115 10.74 1.20 -11.31
N ALA A 116 12.03 1.07 -11.65
CA ALA A 116 12.45 0.93 -13.04
C ALA A 116 11.92 -0.38 -13.68
N SER A 117 11.74 -1.44 -12.90
CA SER A 117 11.45 -2.79 -13.41
C SER A 117 10.07 -3.32 -13.04
N ALA A 118 9.42 -2.83 -11.99
CA ALA A 118 8.16 -3.37 -11.49
C ALA A 118 7.30 -2.32 -10.77
N LYS A 119 6.01 -2.62 -10.63
CA LYS A 119 5.06 -1.90 -9.80
C LYS A 119 4.64 -2.77 -8.62
N TYR A 120 4.38 -2.15 -7.48
CA TYR A 120 4.04 -2.87 -6.25
C TYR A 120 2.80 -2.30 -5.59
N LEU A 121 1.98 -3.21 -5.08
CA LEU A 121 1.01 -2.92 -4.03
C LEU A 121 1.61 -3.44 -2.72
N CYS A 122 1.75 -2.58 -1.72
CA CYS A 122 2.41 -2.94 -0.45
C CYS A 122 1.49 -2.68 0.73
N GLU A 123 1.39 -3.68 1.61
CA GLU A 123 0.58 -3.65 2.83
C GLU A 123 1.47 -3.95 4.05
N PRO A 124 2.01 -2.94 4.73
CA PRO A 124 2.58 -3.10 6.06
C PRO A 124 1.52 -3.59 7.05
N LYS A 125 1.79 -4.67 7.79
CA LYS A 125 0.83 -5.25 8.73
C LYS A 125 1.44 -5.65 10.07
N ALA A 126 0.63 -5.61 11.13
CA ALA A 126 1.04 -6.13 12.43
C ALA A 126 1.37 -7.63 12.31
N ALA A 127 2.50 -8.07 12.88
CA ALA A 127 3.02 -9.42 12.69
C ALA A 127 2.07 -10.50 13.24
N ASN A 128 1.36 -10.18 14.32
CA ASN A 128 0.34 -11.03 14.92
C ASN A 128 -0.97 -11.10 14.11
N ALA A 129 -1.21 -10.15 13.20
CA ALA A 129 -2.40 -10.10 12.34
C ALA A 129 -2.16 -10.71 10.95
N MET A 130 -0.95 -11.21 10.68
CA MET A 130 -0.58 -11.72 9.36
C MET A 130 -1.43 -12.90 8.92
N GLN A 131 -1.98 -13.68 9.85
CA GLN A 131 -2.82 -14.85 9.56
C GLN A 131 -4.31 -14.59 9.77
N ASP A 132 -4.70 -13.34 10.04
CA ASP A 132 -6.11 -13.00 10.22
C ASP A 132 -6.87 -13.21 8.90
N ASP A 133 -8.05 -13.81 8.97
CA ASP A 133 -8.84 -14.18 7.80
C ASP A 133 -9.13 -12.98 6.88
N ASP A 134 -9.46 -11.81 7.45
CA ASP A 134 -9.71 -10.58 6.69
C ASP A 134 -8.43 -10.07 5.98
N VAL A 135 -7.27 -10.22 6.62
CA VAL A 135 -5.97 -9.86 6.03
C VAL A 135 -5.65 -10.79 4.87
N GLN A 136 -5.86 -12.10 5.04
CA GLN A 136 -5.64 -13.09 3.99
C GLN A 136 -6.63 -12.95 2.82
N ALA A 137 -7.89 -12.60 3.09
CA ALA A 137 -8.89 -12.33 2.06
C ALA A 137 -8.51 -11.12 1.20
N LYS A 138 -8.07 -10.03 1.83
CA LYS A 138 -7.55 -8.85 1.13
C LYS A 138 -6.29 -9.16 0.31
N ALA A 139 -5.37 -9.91 0.91
CA ALA A 139 -4.13 -10.32 0.24
C ALA A 139 -4.39 -11.14 -1.03
N ARG A 140 -5.35 -12.07 -0.97
CA ARG A 140 -5.79 -12.87 -2.13
C ARG A 140 -6.39 -12.00 -3.24
N ALA A 141 -7.26 -11.06 -2.89
CA ALA A 141 -7.85 -10.15 -3.86
C ALA A 141 -6.79 -9.23 -4.51
N ALA A 142 -5.84 -8.72 -3.72
CA ALA A 142 -4.74 -7.91 -4.20
C ALA A 142 -3.79 -8.67 -5.13
N PHE A 143 -3.54 -9.95 -4.82
CA PHE A 143 -2.76 -10.86 -5.66
C PHE A 143 -3.42 -11.10 -7.02
N GLU A 144 -4.70 -11.47 -7.05
CA GLU A 144 -5.43 -11.67 -8.32
C GLU A 144 -5.51 -10.37 -9.13
N TRP A 145 -5.70 -9.24 -8.46
CA TRP A 145 -5.62 -7.94 -9.13
C TRP A 145 -4.24 -7.70 -9.78
N CYS A 146 -3.14 -7.96 -9.05
CA CYS A 146 -1.79 -7.80 -9.59
C CYS A 146 -1.52 -8.74 -10.76
N LYS A 147 -2.06 -9.96 -10.74
CA LYS A 147 -1.96 -10.93 -11.84
C LYS A 147 -2.63 -10.38 -13.10
N HIS A 148 -3.89 -9.96 -13.02
CA HIS A 148 -4.59 -9.38 -14.17
C HIS A 148 -3.96 -8.07 -14.65
N ALA A 149 -3.52 -7.21 -13.74
CA ALA A 149 -2.80 -5.99 -14.08
C ALA A 149 -1.48 -6.29 -14.81
N THR A 150 -0.76 -7.34 -14.40
CA THR A 150 0.47 -7.80 -15.07
C THR A 150 0.19 -8.34 -16.46
N GLU A 151 -0.83 -9.19 -16.63
CA GLU A 151 -1.25 -9.71 -17.93
C GLU A 151 -1.56 -8.57 -18.91
N HIS A 152 -2.28 -7.55 -18.42
CA HIS A 152 -2.58 -6.36 -19.22
C HIS A 152 -1.31 -5.55 -19.57
N GLU A 153 -0.44 -5.27 -18.59
CA GLU A 153 0.78 -4.50 -18.82
C GLU A 153 1.73 -5.19 -19.80
N GLN A 154 1.89 -6.52 -19.71
CA GLN A 154 2.75 -7.28 -20.63
C GLN A 154 2.29 -7.18 -22.08
N GLN A 155 0.98 -7.13 -22.33
CA GLN A 155 0.42 -6.91 -23.68
C GLN A 155 0.71 -5.51 -24.23
N HIS A 156 1.08 -4.56 -23.37
CA HIS A 156 1.29 -3.15 -23.71
C HIS A 156 2.73 -2.67 -23.42
N GLY A 157 3.69 -3.59 -23.25
CA GLY A 157 5.10 -3.26 -23.00
C GLY A 157 5.36 -2.59 -21.64
N GLY A 158 4.43 -2.77 -20.71
CA GLY A 158 4.43 -2.19 -19.37
C GLY A 158 5.24 -2.99 -18.35
N LYS A 159 5.11 -2.61 -17.08
CA LYS A 159 5.83 -3.24 -15.95
C LYS A 159 4.93 -4.20 -15.20
N PRO A 160 5.44 -5.36 -14.75
CA PRO A 160 4.66 -6.29 -13.94
C PRO A 160 4.26 -5.68 -12.59
N TRP A 161 3.13 -6.14 -12.07
CA TRP A 161 2.62 -5.80 -10.74
C TRP A 161 2.90 -6.94 -9.76
N THR A 162 3.20 -6.60 -8.51
CA THR A 162 3.42 -7.58 -7.44
C THR A 162 2.83 -7.09 -6.13
N TYR A 163 2.19 -7.99 -5.38
CA TYR A 163 1.65 -7.69 -4.07
C TYR A 163 2.60 -8.13 -2.95
N LEU A 164 2.92 -7.21 -2.03
CA LEU A 164 3.74 -7.45 -0.85
C LEU A 164 2.90 -7.30 0.42
N LEU A 165 2.85 -8.34 1.24
CA LEU A 165 2.26 -8.29 2.59
C LEU A 165 3.39 -8.33 3.62
N ILE A 166 3.73 -7.18 4.20
CA ILE A 166 4.99 -6.97 4.91
C ILE A 166 4.74 -6.89 6.42
N PRO A 167 5.26 -7.81 7.25
CA PRO A 167 5.11 -7.69 8.69
C PRO A 167 5.93 -6.50 9.21
N HIS A 168 5.35 -5.72 10.11
CA HIS A 168 5.91 -4.44 10.57
C HIS A 168 7.30 -4.55 11.21
N ASP A 169 7.63 -5.70 11.79
CA ASP A 169 8.91 -5.99 12.44
C ASP A 169 10.02 -6.31 11.43
N ALA A 170 9.67 -6.65 10.18
CA ALA A 170 10.61 -6.76 9.07
C ALA A 170 11.03 -5.39 8.51
N ILE A 171 10.28 -4.32 8.80
CA ILE A 171 10.57 -2.96 8.32
C ILE A 171 11.69 -2.37 9.19
N LYS A 172 12.94 -2.57 8.74
CA LYS A 172 14.16 -2.16 9.43
C LYS A 172 14.97 -1.20 8.56
N PRO A 173 15.76 -0.28 9.14
CA PRO A 173 16.60 0.66 8.38
C PRO A 173 17.63 -0.02 7.46
N THR A 174 17.97 -1.28 7.72
CA THR A 174 18.94 -2.04 6.92
C THR A 174 18.30 -2.84 5.78
N MET A 175 16.97 -2.83 5.66
CA MET A 175 16.26 -3.52 4.58
C MET A 175 16.15 -2.63 3.35
N THR A 176 16.05 -3.25 2.19
CA THR A 176 15.70 -2.60 0.92
C THR A 176 14.35 -3.09 0.43
N LEU A 177 13.73 -2.35 -0.48
CA LEU A 177 12.49 -2.78 -1.15
C LEU A 177 12.68 -4.14 -1.83
N GLN A 178 13.82 -4.36 -2.48
CA GLN A 178 14.12 -5.65 -3.11
C GLN A 178 14.22 -6.79 -2.09
N GLY A 179 14.86 -6.55 -0.93
CA GLY A 179 14.94 -7.53 0.14
C GLY A 179 13.56 -7.87 0.71
N LEU A 180 12.71 -6.87 0.91
CA LEU A 180 11.32 -7.08 1.33
C LEU A 180 10.52 -7.82 0.26
N ALA A 181 10.66 -7.48 -1.01
CA ALA A 181 9.97 -8.17 -2.10
C ALA A 181 10.37 -9.65 -2.19
N ALA A 182 11.66 -9.97 -2.02
CA ALA A 182 12.14 -11.35 -2.04
C ALA A 182 11.57 -12.20 -0.89
N ALA A 183 11.34 -11.60 0.27
CA ALA A 183 10.85 -12.30 1.46
C ALA A 183 9.32 -12.31 1.60
N PHE A 184 8.64 -11.27 1.12
CA PHE A 184 7.24 -10.96 1.46
C PHE A 184 6.33 -10.76 0.24
N THR A 185 6.76 -11.17 -0.94
CA THR A 185 5.83 -11.36 -2.07
C THR A 185 4.79 -12.39 -1.65
N TRP A 186 3.53 -11.96 -1.54
CA TRP A 186 2.46 -12.84 -1.12
C TRP A 186 2.10 -13.80 -2.27
N LYS A 187 1.85 -15.05 -1.90
CA LYS A 187 1.39 -16.11 -2.80
C LYS A 187 0.30 -16.91 -2.08
N PRO A 188 -0.72 -17.39 -2.81
CA PRO A 188 -1.86 -18.11 -2.25
C PRO A 188 -1.52 -19.50 -1.70
#